data_AF-A0A060CH56-F1
#
_entry.id   AF-A0A060CH56-F1
#
_cell.length_a   1.000
_cell.length_b   1.000
_cell.length_c   1.000
_cell.angle_alpha   90.00
_cell.angle_beta   90.00
_cell.angle_gamma   90.00
#
_symmetry.space_group_name_H-M   'P 1'
#
loop_
_entity.id
_entity.type
_entity.pdbx_description
1 polymer ?
#
loop_
_entity_poly.entity_id
_entity_poly.type
_entity_poly.pdbx_seq_one_letter_code
_entity_poly.pdbx_strand_id
1 'polypeptide(L)'
;MAEVGPAAAGTATRAEVQALDVPAQEPGVTLRVFDVQTPLERICPLKPGQTPNVDKLMPTIDWSTTADFGFSDNFVSQVIGNISIAAAGTYTFRIYGDDGVRLIIDDTVV
;
A
#
# COMPACT_ATOMS: atom_id res chain seq x y z
N MET A 1 17.04 43.05 -35.61
CA MET A 1 17.97 42.73 -34.51
C MET A 1 17.28 43.09 -33.21
N ALA A 2 16.54 42.16 -32.61
CA ALA A 2 15.94 42.32 -31.30
C ALA A 2 16.36 41.10 -30.47
N GLU A 3 17.21 41.33 -29.48
CA GLU A 3 17.74 40.34 -28.55
C GLU A 3 16.64 39.93 -27.56
N VAL A 4 16.38 38.62 -27.46
CA VAL A 4 15.52 38.03 -26.42
C VAL A 4 16.43 37.64 -25.26
N GLY A 5 16.28 38.33 -24.13
CA GLY A 5 17.00 38.02 -22.88
C GLY A 5 16.59 36.66 -22.29
N PRO A 6 17.47 36.04 -21.47
CA PRO A 6 17.26 34.68 -20.99
C PRO A 6 16.13 34.62 -19.96
N ALA A 7 15.22 33.66 -20.16
CA ALA A 7 14.19 33.31 -19.19
C ALA A 7 14.84 32.74 -17.92
N ALA A 8 14.53 33.32 -16.77
CA ALA A 8 14.90 32.77 -15.48
C ALA A 8 14.14 31.45 -15.26
N ALA A 9 14.87 30.34 -15.25
CA ALA A 9 14.35 29.06 -14.81
C ALA A 9 14.13 29.12 -13.29
N GLY A 10 12.86 29.21 -12.86
CA GLY A 10 12.50 29.09 -11.46
C GLY A 10 12.80 27.68 -10.96
N THR A 11 13.67 27.56 -9.97
CA THR A 11 13.88 26.30 -9.23
C THR A 11 12.64 26.01 -8.39
N ALA A 12 11.80 25.10 -8.89
CA ALA A 12 10.77 24.48 -8.06
C ALA A 12 11.43 23.74 -6.89
N THR A 13 10.82 23.85 -5.72
CA THR A 13 11.30 23.22 -4.49
C THR A 13 11.08 21.71 -4.55
N ARG A 14 11.92 20.92 -3.86
CA ARG A 14 11.80 19.44 -3.80
C ARG A 14 10.44 18.94 -3.29
N ALA A 15 9.64 19.79 -2.65
CA ALA A 15 8.29 19.49 -2.21
C ALA A 15 7.25 19.55 -3.35
N GLU A 16 7.45 20.41 -4.36
CA GLU A 16 6.53 20.56 -5.50
C GLU A 16 6.64 19.37 -6.48
N VAL A 17 7.76 18.65 -6.47
CA VAL A 17 7.99 17.47 -7.32
C VAL A 17 7.35 16.17 -6.79
N GLN A 18 6.73 16.18 -5.60
CA GLN A 18 6.19 14.97 -4.96
C GLN A 18 4.66 14.80 -5.01
N ALA A 19 3.92 15.69 -5.68
CA ALA A 19 2.69 15.24 -6.32
C ALA A 19 3.11 14.33 -7.48
N LEU A 20 3.54 13.11 -7.15
CA LEU A 20 3.89 12.08 -8.10
C LEU A 20 2.76 12.04 -9.13
N ASP A 21 3.12 11.93 -10.41
CA ASP A 21 2.21 11.73 -11.53
C ASP A 21 1.58 10.33 -11.41
N VAL A 22 0.92 10.07 -10.28
CA VAL A 22 0.23 8.83 -9.94
C VAL A 22 -0.96 8.79 -10.88
N PRO A 23 -1.05 7.79 -11.77
CA PRO A 23 -2.20 7.65 -12.65
C PRO A 23 -3.49 7.64 -11.84
N ALA A 24 -4.62 7.98 -12.47
CA ALA A 24 -5.92 7.91 -11.83
C ALA A 24 -6.10 6.56 -11.10
N GLN A 25 -6.31 6.62 -9.79
CA GLN A 25 -6.45 5.45 -8.94
C GLN A 25 -7.92 5.06 -8.85
N GLU A 26 -8.21 3.76 -8.82
CA GLU A 26 -9.53 3.27 -8.43
C GLU A 26 -9.65 3.33 -6.90
N PRO A 27 -10.75 3.86 -6.32
CA PRO A 27 -10.91 3.92 -4.88
C PRO A 27 -10.90 2.53 -4.24
N GLY A 28 -10.05 2.35 -3.22
CA GLY A 28 -9.96 1.12 -2.44
C GLY A 28 -8.53 0.65 -2.26
N VAL A 29 -8.40 -0.61 -1.86
CA VAL A 29 -7.14 -1.32 -1.66
C VAL A 29 -7.22 -2.70 -2.28
N THR A 30 -6.10 -3.22 -2.73
CA THR A 30 -6.01 -4.60 -3.22
C THR A 30 -5.74 -5.54 -2.05
N LEU A 31 -6.68 -6.43 -1.76
CA LEU A 31 -6.48 -7.58 -0.87
C LEU A 31 -5.93 -8.75 -1.68
N ARG A 32 -4.75 -9.22 -1.30
CA ARG A 32 -4.14 -10.46 -1.79
C ARG A 32 -4.06 -11.48 -0.67
N VAL A 33 -4.49 -12.71 -0.91
CA VAL A 33 -4.37 -13.80 0.06
C VAL A 33 -3.59 -14.95 -0.53
N PHE A 34 -2.61 -15.44 0.24
CA PHE A 34 -1.72 -16.53 -0.14
C PHE A 34 -1.94 -17.68 0.84
N ASP A 35 -2.37 -18.82 0.33
CA ASP A 35 -2.37 -20.08 1.09
C ASP A 35 -0.92 -20.54 1.25
N VAL A 36 -0.48 -20.69 2.50
CA VAL A 36 0.87 -21.16 2.83
C VAL A 36 0.87 -22.60 3.34
N GLN A 37 -0.30 -23.22 3.52
CA GLN A 37 -0.50 -24.64 3.87
C GLN A 37 0.20 -25.13 5.15
N THR A 38 0.69 -24.22 5.97
CA THR A 38 1.36 -24.53 7.23
C THR A 38 1.02 -23.48 8.28
N PRO A 39 0.95 -23.86 9.58
CA PRO A 39 0.81 -22.90 10.65
C PRO A 39 1.94 -21.87 10.64
N LEU A 40 1.60 -20.62 10.94
CA LEU A 40 2.52 -19.50 10.98
C LEU A 40 2.69 -19.01 12.42
N GLU A 41 3.93 -18.92 12.88
CA GLU A 41 4.27 -18.29 14.16
C GLU A 41 4.81 -16.85 13.98
N ARG A 42 5.03 -16.44 12.73
CA ARG A 42 5.54 -15.12 12.32
C ARG A 42 5.20 -14.85 10.87
N ILE A 43 5.29 -13.58 10.47
CA ILE A 43 5.17 -13.19 9.06
C ILE A 43 6.44 -13.63 8.31
N CYS A 44 6.34 -14.77 7.61
CA CYS A 44 7.41 -15.31 6.78
C CYS A 44 7.45 -14.64 5.40
N PRO A 45 8.63 -14.54 4.77
CA PRO A 45 8.71 -14.20 3.35
C PRO A 45 7.97 -15.26 2.51
N LEU A 46 7.15 -14.81 1.57
CA LEU A 46 6.52 -15.69 0.59
C LEU A 46 7.58 -16.24 -0.38
N LYS A 47 7.28 -17.38 -1.01
CA LYS A 47 8.15 -17.91 -2.05
C LYS A 47 8.24 -16.88 -3.20
N PRO A 48 9.45 -16.60 -3.74
CA PRO A 48 9.60 -15.69 -4.87
C PRO A 48 8.69 -16.09 -6.03
N GLY A 49 7.92 -15.12 -6.56
CA GLY A 49 7.00 -15.34 -7.68
C GLY A 49 5.71 -16.09 -7.34
N GLN A 50 5.42 -16.37 -6.07
CA GLN A 50 4.13 -16.95 -5.67
C GLN A 50 2.99 -15.97 -6.02
N THR A 51 2.02 -16.44 -6.81
CA THR A 51 0.81 -15.68 -7.12
C THR A 51 -0.20 -15.82 -5.97
N PRO A 52 -1.00 -14.78 -5.69
CA PRO A 52 -2.07 -14.89 -4.69
C PRO A 52 -3.15 -15.88 -5.14
N ASN A 53 -3.76 -16.55 -4.18
CA ASN A 53 -4.94 -17.40 -4.37
C ASN A 53 -6.23 -16.57 -4.46
N VAL A 54 -6.25 -15.42 -3.79
CA VAL A 54 -7.33 -14.42 -3.86
C VAL A 54 -6.71 -13.07 -4.18
N ASP A 55 -7.26 -12.35 -5.17
CA ASP A 55 -6.89 -10.98 -5.51
C ASP A 55 -8.18 -10.18 -5.72
N LYS A 56 -8.48 -9.25 -4.81
CA LYS A 56 -9.74 -8.48 -4.78
C LYS A 56 -9.46 -7.00 -4.58
N LEU A 57 -10.14 -6.14 -5.34
CA LEU A 57 -10.27 -4.74 -4.97
C LEU A 57 -11.34 -4.62 -3.86
N MET A 58 -10.95 -4.01 -2.74
CA MET A 58 -11.78 -3.86 -1.55
C MET A 58 -11.95 -2.38 -1.21
N PRO A 59 -13.16 -1.92 -0.84
CA PRO A 59 -13.43 -0.50 -0.62
C PRO A 59 -12.84 0.05 0.69
N THR A 60 -12.69 -0.81 1.71
CA THR A 60 -12.20 -0.45 3.06
C THR A 60 -11.40 -1.62 3.64
N ILE A 61 -10.53 -1.34 4.62
CA ILE A 61 -9.80 -2.35 5.40
C ILE A 61 -10.60 -2.64 6.68
N ASP A 62 -11.63 -3.48 6.58
CA ASP A 62 -12.46 -3.89 7.71
C ASP A 62 -13.12 -5.25 7.38
N TRP A 63 -12.40 -6.34 7.67
CA TRP A 63 -12.80 -7.70 7.30
C TRP A 63 -12.61 -8.65 8.47
N SER A 64 -13.48 -9.64 8.58
CA SER A 64 -13.50 -10.55 9.73
C SER A 64 -13.95 -11.97 9.40
N THR A 65 -14.44 -12.23 8.19
CA THR A 65 -15.02 -13.52 7.83
C THR A 65 -14.11 -14.31 6.92
N THR A 66 -14.20 -15.64 6.99
CA THR A 66 -13.56 -16.55 6.04
C THR A 66 -13.87 -16.20 4.59
N ALA A 67 -15.07 -15.69 4.29
CA ALA A 67 -15.47 -15.34 2.92
C ALA A 67 -14.71 -14.11 2.38
N ASP A 68 -14.34 -13.19 3.27
CA ASP A 68 -13.53 -12.01 2.91
C ASP A 68 -12.16 -12.47 2.39
N PHE A 69 -11.50 -13.34 3.17
CA PHE A 69 -10.16 -13.83 2.89
C PHE A 69 -10.10 -15.02 1.91
N GLY A 70 -11.18 -15.79 1.78
CA GLY A 70 -11.26 -17.04 1.02
C GLY A 70 -10.64 -18.26 1.72
N PHE A 71 -9.95 -18.05 2.84
CA PHE A 71 -9.30 -19.08 3.65
C PHE A 71 -9.62 -18.86 5.12
N SER A 72 -9.69 -19.94 5.88
CA SER A 72 -9.97 -19.89 7.33
C SER A 72 -8.71 -19.95 8.18
N ASP A 73 -7.61 -20.48 7.65
CA ASP A 73 -6.38 -20.74 8.40
C ASP A 73 -5.19 -20.87 7.42
N ASN A 74 -3.97 -20.82 7.95
CA ASN A 74 -2.71 -21.04 7.24
C ASN A 74 -2.54 -20.17 6.00
N PHE A 75 -2.91 -18.89 6.10
CA PHE A 75 -2.77 -17.92 5.03
C PHE A 75 -2.03 -16.66 5.47
N VAL A 76 -1.45 -15.97 4.50
CA VAL A 76 -0.97 -14.59 4.65
C VAL A 76 -1.86 -13.68 3.81
N SER A 77 -2.37 -12.61 4.39
CA SER A 77 -2.98 -11.52 3.64
C SER A 77 -1.99 -10.37 3.44
N GLN A 78 -2.04 -9.76 2.26
CA GLN A 78 -1.35 -8.52 1.94
C GLN A 78 -2.39 -7.52 1.45
N VAL A 79 -2.33 -6.32 2.01
CA VAL A 79 -3.18 -5.20 1.60
C VAL A 79 -2.27 -4.15 0.99
N ILE A 80 -2.54 -3.78 -0.26
CA ILE A 80 -1.71 -2.84 -1.01
C ILE A 80 -2.59 -1.69 -1.49
N GLY A 81 -2.13 -0.46 -1.30
CA GLY A 81 -2.82 0.73 -1.75
C GLY A 81 -2.00 1.98 -1.52
N ASN A 82 -2.48 3.09 -2.09
CA ASN A 82 -1.93 4.42 -1.86
C ASN A 82 -2.84 5.19 -0.89
N ILE A 83 -2.26 5.95 0.02
CA ILE A 83 -3.00 6.88 0.88
C ILE A 83 -2.78 8.31 0.40
N SER A 84 -3.88 9.03 0.15
CA SER A 84 -3.81 10.46 -0.18
C SER A 84 -3.89 11.28 1.11
N ILE A 85 -2.83 12.03 1.40
CA ILE A 85 -2.73 12.90 2.58
C ILE A 85 -2.92 14.35 2.14
N ALA A 86 -4.08 14.93 2.47
CA ALA A 86 -4.45 16.27 2.02
C ALA A 86 -3.68 17.41 2.74
N ALA A 87 -3.19 17.17 3.95
CA ALA A 87 -2.47 18.15 4.74
C ALA A 87 -1.22 17.51 5.35
N ALA A 88 -0.07 18.18 5.24
CA ALA A 88 1.15 17.72 5.87
C ALA A 88 0.99 17.69 7.40
N GLY A 89 1.51 16.65 8.05
CA GLY A 89 1.39 16.49 9.50
C GLY A 89 1.95 15.17 10.02
N THR A 90 1.89 14.98 11.34
CA THR A 90 2.18 13.70 11.98
C THR A 90 0.91 12.90 12.15
N TYR A 91 0.94 11.64 11.70
CA TYR A 91 -0.18 10.71 11.79
C TYR A 91 0.20 9.52 12.66
N THR A 92 -0.78 9.02 13.41
CA THR A 92 -0.67 7.75 14.13
C THR A 92 -1.55 6.73 13.43
N PHE A 93 -0.96 5.60 13.05
CA PHE A 93 -1.68 4.47 12.47
C PHE A 93 -2.01 3.46 13.54
N ARG A 94 -3.18 2.84 13.42
CA ARG A 94 -3.59 1.71 14.26
C ARG A 94 -4.03 0.58 13.35
N ILE A 95 -3.55 -0.61 13.64
CA ILE A 95 -3.96 -1.84 12.97
C ILE A 95 -4.49 -2.79 14.04
N TYR A 96 -5.59 -3.44 13.71
CA TYR A 96 -6.07 -4.62 14.42
C TYR A 96 -5.96 -5.80 13.47
N GLY A 97 -5.46 -6.90 13.96
CA GLY A 97 -5.47 -8.16 13.24
C GLY A 97 -5.13 -9.29 14.18
N ASP A 98 -5.57 -10.46 13.78
CA ASP A 98 -5.37 -11.75 14.43
C ASP A 98 -4.98 -12.69 13.29
N ASP A 99 -3.82 -13.37 13.29
CA ASP A 99 -2.86 -13.47 14.41
C ASP A 99 -1.85 -12.30 14.50
N GLY A 100 -1.23 -11.93 13.38
CA GLY A 100 -0.09 -11.01 13.35
C GLY A 100 -0.16 -10.00 12.22
N VAL A 101 0.23 -8.75 12.51
CA VAL A 101 0.16 -7.63 11.56
C VAL A 101 1.48 -6.87 11.46
N ARG A 102 1.73 -6.27 10.29
CA ARG A 102 2.85 -5.36 10.03
C ARG A 102 2.41 -4.27 9.07
N LEU A 103 2.71 -3.02 9.39
CA LEU A 103 2.53 -1.87 8.51
C LEU A 103 3.84 -1.50 7.83
N ILE A 104 3.77 -1.21 6.53
CA ILE A 104 4.89 -0.65 5.76
C ILE A 104 4.35 0.58 5.03
N ILE A 105 5.03 1.72 5.17
CA ILE A 105 4.76 2.96 4.44
C ILE A 105 6.07 3.40 3.78
N ASP A 106 6.05 3.62 2.46
CA ASP A 106 7.22 4.05 1.68
C ASP A 106 8.50 3.26 2.03
N ASP A 107 8.40 1.93 1.96
CA ASP A 107 9.45 0.95 2.28
C ASP A 107 9.94 0.93 3.74
N THR A 108 9.28 1.68 4.63
CA THR A 108 9.60 1.74 6.06
C THR A 108 8.58 0.99 6.89
N VAL A 109 9.05 0.09 7.76
CA VAL A 109 8.19 -0.54 8.78
C VAL A 109 7.84 0.51 9.83
N VAL A 110 6.54 0.69 10.09
CA VAL A 110 5.98 1.67 11.05
C VAL A 110 5.59 1.01 12.37
#